data_AF-A0A1G8DGD6-F1
#
_entry.id   AF-A0A1G8DGD6-F1
#
_cell.length_a   1.000
_cell.length_b   1.000
_cell.length_c   1.000
_cell.angle_alpha   90.00
_cell.angle_beta   90.00
_cell.angle_gamma   90.00
#
_symmetry.space_group_name_H-M   'P 1'
#
loop_
_entity.id
_entity.type
_entity.pdbx_description
1 polymer ?
#
loop_
_entity_poly.entity_id
_entity_poly.type
_entity_poly.pdbx_seq_one_letter_code
_entity_poly.pdbx_strand_id
1 'polypeptide(L)'
;MSAVLRSGAILEWIERFLRASNCEYPSQALESTSFHALGVDSALCVEMTFALGDAFDLDVDPTLIYDSRTVRGFAESVAQLPVRGGLV
;
A
#
# COMPACT_ATOMS: atom_id res chain seq x y z
N MET A 1 -21.38 5.34 -9.70
CA MET A 1 -20.11 5.65 -10.38
C MET A 1 -19.01 5.03 -9.52
N SER A 2 -18.52 3.85 -9.88
CA SER A 2 -17.44 3.21 -9.11
C SER A 2 -16.17 4.06 -9.25
N ALA A 3 -15.73 4.65 -8.14
CA ALA A 3 -14.42 5.28 -8.08
C ALA A 3 -13.39 4.16 -8.22
N VAL A 4 -12.90 3.93 -9.44
CA VAL A 4 -11.79 3.00 -9.67
C VAL A 4 -10.59 3.57 -8.95
N LEU A 5 -10.18 2.94 -7.85
CA LEU A 5 -8.98 3.34 -7.14
C LEU A 5 -7.79 3.15 -8.09
N ARG A 6 -7.04 4.22 -8.36
CA ARG A 6 -5.86 4.13 -9.23
C ARG A 6 -4.67 3.71 -8.39
N SER A 7 -3.83 2.81 -8.91
CA SER A 7 -2.56 2.43 -8.28
C SER A 7 -1.68 3.64 -7.97
N GLY A 8 -1.73 4.70 -8.79
CA GLY A 8 -1.04 5.96 -8.53
C GLY A 8 -1.48 6.66 -7.23
N ALA A 9 -2.78 6.65 -6.89
CA ALA A 9 -3.27 7.26 -5.65
C ALA A 9 -2.81 6.48 -4.41
N ILE A 10 -2.73 5.16 -4.53
CA ILE A 10 -2.18 4.29 -3.48
C ILE A 10 -0.68 4.56 -3.29
N LEU A 11 0.08 4.69 -4.38
CA LEU A 11 1.51 4.99 -4.31
C LEU A 11 1.79 6.33 -3.65
N GLU A 12 1.05 7.39 -4.02
CA GLU A 12 1.17 8.70 -3.36
C GLU A 12 0.83 8.63 -1.87
N TRP A 13 -0.20 7.86 -1.51
CA TRP A 13 -0.57 7.65 -0.12
C TRP A 13 0.52 6.91 0.66
N ILE A 14 1.10 5.85 0.09
CA ILE A 14 2.21 5.09 0.68
C ILE A 14 3.42 6.00 0.88
N GLU A 15 3.79 6.78 -0.13
CA GLU A 15 4.91 7.72 -0.03
C GLU A 15 4.70 8.70 1.12
N ARG A 16 3.50 9.29 1.20
CA ARG A 16 3.12 10.21 2.28
C ARG A 16 3.16 9.53 3.64
N PHE A 17 2.70 8.29 3.76
CA PHE A 17 2.72 7.51 5.00
C PHE A 17 4.15 7.24 5.48
N LEU A 18 5.04 6.82 4.57
CA LEU A 18 6.45 6.56 4.87
C LEU A 18 7.17 7.85 5.32
N ARG A 19 6.91 8.98 4.64
CA ARG A 19 7.42 10.30 5.05
C ARG A 19 6.91 10.71 6.44
N ALA A 20 5.62 10.51 6.71
CA ALA A 20 5.03 10.82 8.01
C ALA A 20 5.60 9.95 9.14
N SER A 21 6.00 8.72 8.81
CA SER A 21 6.62 7.77 9.73
C SER A 21 8.13 7.99 9.90
N ASN A 22 8.67 9.06 9.28
CA ASN A 22 10.08 9.42 9.33
C ASN A 22 11.02 8.29 8.84
N CYS A 23 10.53 7.45 7.93
CA CYS A 23 11.27 6.37 7.31
C CYS A 23 12.11 6.93 6.15
N GLU A 24 13.42 6.69 6.17
CA GLU A 24 14.29 7.00 5.04
C GLU A 24 14.19 5.89 4.00
N TYR A 25 13.94 6.25 2.74
CA TYR A 25 13.87 5.28 1.64
C TYR A 25 14.36 5.92 0.33
N PRO A 26 14.92 5.12 -0.60
CA PRO A 26 15.28 5.60 -1.92
C PRO A 26 14.02 5.84 -2.76
N SER A 27 13.55 7.09 -2.85
CA SER A 27 12.31 7.45 -3.56
C SER A 27 12.25 6.98 -5.02
N GLN A 28 13.39 6.95 -5.72
CA GLN A 28 13.50 6.44 -7.09
C GLN A 28 13.35 4.93 -7.21
N ALA A 29 13.56 4.18 -6.13
CA ALA A 29 13.44 2.73 -6.10
C ALA A 29 12.17 2.26 -5.35
N LEU A 30 11.38 3.18 -4.79
CA LEU A 30 10.15 2.89 -4.05
C LEU A 30 9.26 1.91 -4.83
N GLU A 31 8.95 2.26 -6.08
CA GLU A 31 8.01 1.49 -6.91
C GLU A 31 8.54 0.13 -7.38
N SER A 32 9.84 0.02 -7.59
CA SER A 32 10.51 -1.15 -8.19
C SER A 32 11.13 -2.09 -7.14
N THR A 33 11.04 -1.74 -5.87
CA THR A 33 11.63 -2.47 -4.74
C THR A 33 10.53 -2.93 -3.78
N SER A 34 10.79 -3.96 -2.98
CA SER A 34 9.88 -4.39 -1.91
C SER A 34 10.03 -3.51 -0.68
N PHE A 35 8.99 -3.43 0.16
CA PHE A 35 9.04 -2.69 1.43
C PHE A 35 10.22 -3.11 2.32
N HIS A 36 10.47 -4.41 2.39
CA HIS A 36 11.60 -4.95 3.16
C HIS A 36 12.97 -4.49 2.62
N ALA A 37 13.13 -4.44 1.30
CA ALA A 37 14.38 -3.98 0.69
C ALA A 37 14.54 -2.46 0.72
N LEU A 38 13.46 -1.70 0.92
CA LEU A 38 13.49 -0.27 1.21
C LEU A 38 13.92 0.05 2.64
N GLY A 39 14.01 -0.96 3.52
CA GLY A 39 14.28 -0.77 4.95
C GLY A 39 13.03 -0.46 5.77
N VAL A 40 11.83 -0.71 5.22
CA VAL A 40 10.58 -0.54 5.95
C VAL A 40 10.41 -1.73 6.90
N ASP A 41 10.27 -1.44 8.19
CA ASP A 41 10.04 -2.45 9.21
C ASP A 41 8.74 -3.23 8.97
N SER A 42 8.72 -4.49 9.40
CA SER A 42 7.53 -5.35 9.28
C SER A 42 6.33 -4.80 10.05
N ALA A 43 6.57 -4.18 11.22
CA ALA A 43 5.53 -3.52 11.99
C ALA A 43 4.91 -2.35 11.20
N LEU A 44 5.78 -1.52 10.60
CA LEU A 44 5.35 -0.38 9.80
C LEU A 44 4.59 -0.82 8.53
N CYS A 45 5.00 -1.93 7.91
CA CYS A 45 4.28 -2.54 6.80
C CYS A 45 2.85 -2.94 7.19
N VAL A 46 2.70 -3.62 8.32
CA VAL A 46 1.40 -4.07 8.83
C VAL A 46 0.52 -2.85 9.17
N GLU A 47 1.06 -1.86 9.89
CA GLU A 47 0.35 -0.62 10.20
C GLU A 47 -0.08 0.14 8.94
N MET A 48 0.83 0.27 7.97
CA MET A 48 0.54 0.89 6.67
C MET A 48 -0.61 0.17 5.97
N THR A 49 -0.62 -1.16 5.99
CA THR A 49 -1.68 -1.95 5.34
C THR A 49 -3.04 -1.67 5.97
N PHE A 50 -3.11 -1.66 7.30
CA PHE A 50 -4.34 -1.36 8.03
C PHE A 50 -4.80 0.07 7.80
N ALA A 51 -3.90 1.05 7.90
CA ALA A 51 -4.22 2.45 7.65
C ALA A 51 -4.65 2.71 6.20
N LEU A 52 -4.11 1.95 5.24
CA LEU A 52 -4.50 2.03 3.83
C LEU A 52 -5.90 1.45 3.61
N GLY A 53 -6.17 0.28 4.20
CA GLY A 53 -7.49 -0.33 4.18
C GLY A 53 -8.56 0.58 4.79
N ASP A 54 -8.24 1.26 5.89
CA ASP A 54 -9.14 2.25 6.51
C ASP A 54 -9.33 3.50 5.63
N ALA A 55 -8.24 4.04 5.08
CA ALA A 55 -8.28 5.25 4.26
C ALA A 55 -9.08 5.09 2.95
N PHE A 56 -9.10 3.88 2.39
CA PHE A 56 -9.77 3.59 1.12
C PHE A 56 -11.00 2.67 1.26
N ASP A 57 -11.39 2.33 2.49
CA ASP A 57 -12.45 1.35 2.80
C ASP A 57 -12.22 0.00 2.08
N LEU A 58 -10.98 -0.48 2.04
CA LEU A 58 -10.56 -1.71 1.39
C LEU A 58 -10.23 -2.81 2.40
N ASP A 59 -10.51 -4.06 2.04
CA ASP A 59 -10.08 -5.22 2.82
C ASP A 59 -8.70 -5.66 2.35
N VAL A 60 -7.67 -5.00 2.88
CA VAL A 60 -6.29 -5.27 2.50
C VAL A 60 -5.66 -6.24 3.50
N ASP A 61 -5.32 -7.44 3.03
CA ASP A 61 -4.63 -8.42 3.84
C ASP A 61 -3.12 -8.08 3.96
N PRO A 62 -2.55 -7.99 5.18
CA PRO A 62 -1.13 -7.68 5.39
C PRO A 62 -0.19 -8.73 4.78
N THR A 63 -0.67 -9.94 4.49
CA THR A 63 0.11 -10.96 3.75
C THR A 63 0.40 -10.55 2.31
N LEU A 64 -0.41 -9.66 1.72
CA LEU A 64 -0.19 -9.15 0.35
C LEU A 64 1.13 -8.41 0.21
N ILE A 65 1.64 -7.80 1.29
CA ILE A 65 2.96 -7.16 1.28
C ILE A 65 4.07 -8.18 1.05
N TYR A 66 3.92 -9.40 1.58
CA TYR A 66 4.91 -10.47 1.43
C TYR A 66 4.78 -11.17 0.08
N ASP A 67 3.57 -11.22 -0.49
CA ASP A 67 3.32 -11.74 -1.84
C ASP A 67 3.83 -10.76 -2.93
N SER A 68 3.73 -9.47 -2.65
CA SER A 68 4.12 -8.41 -3.59
C SER A 68 5.64 -8.24 -3.64
N ARG A 69 6.23 -8.51 -4.80
CA ARG A 69 7.68 -8.31 -5.02
C ARG A 69 8.08 -6.84 -5.04
N THR A 70 7.16 -5.92 -5.30
CA THR A 70 7.42 -4.47 -5.38
C THR A 70 6.26 -3.66 -4.81
N VAL A 71 6.53 -2.43 -4.37
CA VAL A 71 5.48 -1.50 -3.88
C VAL A 71 4.46 -1.19 -4.98
N ARG A 72 4.90 -1.07 -6.24
CA ARG A 72 3.96 -0.91 -7.37
C ARG A 72 3.03 -2.11 -7.51
N GLY A 73 3.58 -3.33 -7.46
CA GLY A 73 2.77 -4.55 -7.53
C GLY A 73 1.75 -4.63 -6.40
N PHE A 74 2.14 -4.23 -5.18
CA PHE A 74 1.22 -4.11 -4.05
C PHE A 74 0.10 -3.11 -4.35
N ALA A 75 0.43 -1.90 -4.80
CA ALA A 75 -0.56 -0.88 -5.13
C ALA A 75 -1.53 -1.32 -6.25
N GLU A 76 -1.05 -2.05 -7.25
CA GLU A 76 -1.88 -2.61 -8.33
C GLU A 76 -2.79 -3.73 -7.84
N SER A 77 -2.32 -4.60 -6.95
CA SER A 77 -3.14 -5.64 -6.33
C SER A 77 -4.23 -5.01 -5.46
N VAL A 78 -3.88 -4.00 -4.66
CA VAL A 78 -4.83 -3.30 -3.79
C VAL A 78 -5.89 -2.53 -4.59
N ALA A 79 -5.50 -1.89 -5.69
CA ALA A 79 -6.44 -1.20 -6.59
C ALA A 79 -7.51 -2.14 -7.19
N GLN A 80 -7.24 -3.44 -7.22
CA GLN A 80 -8.17 -4.46 -7.72
C GLN A 80 -9.06 -5.05 -6.62
N LEU A 81 -8.81 -4.70 -5.35
CA LEU A 81 -9.61 -5.21 -4.24
C LEU A 81 -11.00 -4.53 -4.21
N PRO A 82 -12.05 -5.30 -3.88
CA PRO A 82 -13.37 -4.73 -3.66
C PRO A 82 -13.38 -3.89 -2.38
N VAL A 83 -14.19 -2.83 -2.38
CA VAL A 83 -14.48 -1.99 -1.21
C VAL A 83 -15.24 -2.82 -0.17
N ARG A 84 -14.86 -2.71 1.11
CA ARG A 84 -15.41 -3.45 2.27
C ARG A 84 -16.92 -3.37 2.37
N GLY A 85 -17.53 -2.27 1.91
CA GLY A 85 -18.99 -2.07 1.84
C GLY A 85 -19.72 -2.66 0.62
N GLY A 86 -19.05 -3.40 -0.27
CA GLY A 86 -19.62 -3.90 -1.54
C GLY A 86 -20.56 -5.11 -1.44
N LEU A 87 -21.30 -5.26 -0.35
CA LEU A 87 -22.43 -6.20 -0.22
C LEU A 87 -23.57 -5.52 0.51
N VAL A 88 -24.38 -4.74 -0.21
CA VAL A 88 -25.84 -4.89 -0.44
C VAL A 88 -26.36 -3.77 -1.32
#